data_AF-A0A182T3U9-F1
#
_entry.id   AF-A0A182T3U9-F1
#
_cell.length_a   1.000
_cell.length_b   1.000
_cell.length_c   1.000
_cell.angle_alpha   90.00
_cell.angle_beta   90.00
_cell.angle_gamma   90.00
#
_symmetry.space_group_name_H-M   'P 1'
#
loop_
_entity.id
_entity.type
_entity.pdbx_description
1 polymer ?
#
loop_
_entity_poly.entity_id
_entity_poly.type
_entity_poly.pdbx_seq_one_letter_code
_entity_poly.pdbx_strand_id
1 'polypeptide(L)'
;ANPETYEYPIHLAALSFDSDNLSELLQLPRIAVDQKYEDRTALFLLFEQIDGNSWKEVFECIKLLLKYHANINATDEGGVSPIALLVTANEPWRKEILEYCLQNYSVNVDFRRKQARKAIEKYFPGTTIPEVDMENVTMEVLRNILTAGTEDDFLAAHEKYRRQNEGHVLRDDDFTELLTKAVERAKQLAAQKLLEEKVVDGKFVGKSVLLSGLLAKCCNRGNVPMLEMLLNIIPNDEIKLINEEPLLSLLVKQIDVYKDKNKCPFFKSMGILLNDPRLEVDKIDEKRYTAMHYAVKYKIDH
;
A
#
# COMPACT_ATOMS: atom_id res chain seq x y z
N ALA A 1 4.19 17.54 11.08
CA ALA A 1 5.51 17.32 10.48
C ALA A 1 6.41 18.52 10.81
N ASN A 2 7.71 18.30 10.97
CA ASN A 2 8.72 19.36 11.01
C ASN A 2 8.62 20.17 9.71
N PRO A 3 8.56 21.51 9.73
CA PRO A 3 8.38 22.32 8.53
C PRO A 3 9.59 22.33 7.58
N GLU A 4 10.77 21.92 8.05
CA GLU A 4 12.00 21.87 7.27
C GLU A 4 12.29 20.45 6.76
N THR A 5 12.21 19.45 7.65
CA THR A 5 12.55 18.06 7.31
C THR A 5 11.33 17.21 6.96
N TYR A 6 10.11 17.70 7.18
CA TYR A 6 8.86 16.94 7.03
C TYR A 6 8.71 15.70 7.92
N GLU A 7 9.68 15.45 8.81
CA GLU A 7 9.64 14.35 9.76
C GLU A 7 8.51 14.52 10.78
N TYR A 8 7.88 13.40 11.17
CA TYR A 8 6.90 13.42 12.26
C TYR A 8 7.59 13.23 13.61
N PRO A 9 6.99 13.71 14.72
CA PRO A 9 7.56 13.57 16.06
C PRO A 9 8.01 12.15 16.40
N ILE A 10 7.29 11.13 15.90
CA ILE A 10 7.64 9.73 16.13
C ILE A 10 8.95 9.30 15.48
N HIS A 11 9.30 9.85 14.30
CA HIS A 11 10.57 9.56 13.65
C HIS A 11 11.72 10.21 14.42
N LEU A 12 11.55 11.47 14.82
CA LEU A 12 12.54 12.21 15.61
C LEU A 12 12.78 11.55 16.98
N ALA A 13 11.71 11.12 17.66
CA ALA A 13 11.83 10.43 18.93
C ALA A 13 12.53 9.07 18.77
N ALA A 14 12.20 8.29 17.76
CA ALA A 14 12.87 7.03 17.48
C ALA A 14 14.37 7.23 17.17
N LEU A 15 14.71 8.18 16.30
CA LEU A 15 16.10 8.47 15.92
C LEU A 15 16.94 9.12 17.02
N SER A 16 16.32 9.55 18.13
CA SER A 16 17.07 9.97 19.32
C SER A 16 17.67 8.79 20.10
N PHE A 17 17.21 7.56 19.82
CA PHE A 17 17.54 6.32 20.54
C PHE A 17 17.25 6.37 22.05
N ASP A 18 16.43 7.33 22.47
CA ASP A 18 15.96 7.49 23.83
C ASP A 18 14.57 6.84 23.96
N SER A 19 14.54 5.65 24.57
CA SER A 19 13.32 4.88 24.76
C SER A 19 12.34 5.56 25.72
N ASP A 20 12.80 6.41 26.63
CA ASP A 20 11.94 7.14 27.56
C ASP A 20 11.19 8.24 26.82
N ASN A 21 11.88 9.04 26.01
CA ASN A 21 11.25 10.05 25.15
C ASN A 21 10.25 9.42 24.17
N LEU A 22 10.61 8.28 23.57
CA LEU A 22 9.73 7.55 22.68
C LEU A 22 8.50 7.00 23.41
N SER A 23 8.67 6.52 24.65
CA SER A 23 7.58 6.01 25.50
C SER A 23 6.58 7.10 25.84
N GLU A 24 7.05 8.26 26.28
CA GLU A 24 6.20 9.42 26.57
C GLU A 24 5.40 9.86 25.34
N LEU A 25 6.04 9.85 24.17
CA LEU A 25 5.36 10.18 22.92
C LEU A 25 4.27 9.15 22.56
N LEU A 26 4.56 7.85 22.67
CA LEU A 26 3.63 6.77 22.32
C LEU A 26 2.40 6.69 23.23
N GLN A 27 2.46 7.25 24.45
CA GLN A 27 1.29 7.36 25.33
C GLN A 27 0.24 8.37 24.82
N LEU A 28 0.59 9.25 23.87
CA LEU A 28 -0.33 10.24 23.35
C LEU A 28 -1.30 9.62 22.32
N PRO A 29 -2.64 9.73 22.51
CA PRO A 29 -3.63 9.08 21.63
C PRO A 29 -3.58 9.50 20.15
N ARG A 30 -2.92 10.62 19.84
CA ARG A 30 -2.82 11.20 18.50
C ARG A 30 -1.66 10.65 17.68
N ILE A 31 -0.80 9.82 18.26
CA ILE A 31 0.40 9.32 17.58
C ILE A 31 0.04 8.09 16.75
N ALA A 32 0.15 8.23 15.44
CA ALA A 32 0.08 7.11 14.52
C ALA A 32 1.46 6.42 14.46
N VAL A 33 1.54 5.22 15.02
CA VAL A 33 2.81 4.48 15.19
C VAL A 33 3.48 4.15 13.84
N ASP A 34 2.68 3.82 12.83
CA ASP A 34 3.15 3.53 11.47
C ASP A 34 3.05 4.73 10.51
N GLN A 35 3.02 5.96 11.05
CA GLN A 35 3.13 7.15 10.21
C GLN A 35 4.38 7.06 9.34
N LYS A 36 4.21 7.23 8.03
CA LYS A 36 5.32 7.22 7.08
C LYS A 36 5.89 8.62 6.85
N TYR A 37 7.20 8.69 6.71
CA TYR A 37 7.98 9.80 6.17
C TYR A 37 8.93 9.23 5.11
N GLU A 38 8.88 9.74 3.87
CA GLU A 38 9.62 9.19 2.72
C GLU A 38 9.46 7.66 2.60
N ASP A 39 8.20 7.20 2.66
CA ASP A 39 7.80 5.78 2.64
C ASP A 39 8.33 4.89 3.77
N ARG A 40 9.04 5.45 4.76
CA ARG A 40 9.64 4.74 5.88
C ARG A 40 8.88 5.05 7.17
N THR A 41 8.71 4.04 8.03
CA THR A 41 8.17 4.21 9.39
C THR A 41 9.29 4.48 10.38
N ALA A 42 8.96 4.97 11.58
CA ALA A 42 9.93 5.09 12.66
C ALA A 42 10.66 3.77 12.96
N LEU A 43 9.93 2.65 12.96
CA LEU A 43 10.52 1.32 13.13
C LEU A 43 11.52 0.99 12.02
N PHE A 44 11.18 1.25 10.76
CA PHE A 44 12.09 1.04 9.63
C PHE A 44 13.39 1.83 9.79
N LEU A 45 13.31 3.11 10.19
CA LEU A 45 14.48 3.96 10.38
C LEU A 45 15.41 3.45 11.49
N LEU A 46 14.87 2.88 12.58
CA LEU A 46 15.70 2.23 13.60
C LEU A 46 16.52 1.08 13.02
N PHE A 47 15.91 0.23 12.18
CA PHE A 47 16.62 -0.87 11.51
C PHE A 47 17.65 -0.39 10.47
N GLU A 48 17.46 0.80 9.90
CA GLU A 48 18.39 1.42 8.98
C GLU A 48 19.62 2.00 9.69
N GLN A 49 19.43 2.60 10.86
CA GLN A 49 20.49 3.29 11.61
C GLN A 49 21.19 2.42 12.65
N ILE A 50 20.66 1.24 12.98
CA ILE A 50 21.25 0.38 14.01
C ILE A 50 22.66 -0.08 13.65
N ASP A 51 23.59 0.09 14.58
CA ASP A 51 24.97 -0.36 14.46
C ASP A 51 25.47 -1.05 15.74
N GLY A 52 26.67 -1.63 15.69
CA GLY A 52 27.23 -2.35 16.83
C GLY A 52 27.50 -1.51 18.08
N ASN A 53 27.48 -0.18 17.99
CA ASN A 53 27.72 0.72 19.12
C ASN A 53 26.43 1.16 19.81
N SER A 54 25.33 1.26 19.05
CA SER A 54 24.03 1.79 19.50
C SER A 54 22.94 0.73 19.61
N TRP A 55 23.24 -0.54 19.27
CA TRP A 55 22.19 -1.55 19.10
C TRP A 55 21.35 -1.79 20.34
N LYS A 56 21.84 -1.58 21.57
CA LYS A 56 21.07 -1.83 22.78
C LYS A 56 19.97 -0.79 22.95
N GLU A 57 20.35 0.48 22.83
CA GLU A 57 19.47 1.64 22.93
C GLU A 57 18.42 1.58 21.79
N VAL A 58 18.88 1.30 20.58
CA VAL A 58 18.01 1.14 19.40
C VAL A 58 17.08 -0.07 19.56
N PHE A 59 17.55 -1.18 20.11
CA PHE A 59 16.73 -2.37 20.30
C PHE A 59 15.63 -2.17 21.34
N GLU A 60 15.88 -1.40 22.41
CA GLU A 60 14.81 -1.02 23.35
C GLU A 60 13.75 -0.15 22.67
N CYS A 61 14.15 0.76 21.77
CA CYS A 61 13.21 1.52 20.94
C CYS A 61 12.41 0.62 19.99
N ILE A 62 13.05 -0.38 19.36
CA ILE A 62 12.38 -1.39 18.51
C ILE A 62 11.33 -2.16 19.32
N LYS A 63 11.70 -2.70 20.49
CA LYS A 63 10.78 -3.43 21.38
C LYS A 63 9.58 -2.56 21.75
N LEU A 64 9.82 -1.30 22.05
CA LEU A 64 8.77 -0.35 22.43
C LEU A 64 7.81 -0.08 21.28
N LEU A 65 8.31 0.22 20.08
CA LEU A 65 7.45 0.41 18.90
C LEU A 65 6.62 -0.83 18.60
N LEU A 66 7.23 -2.01 18.64
CA LEU A 66 6.54 -3.29 18.42
C LEU A 66 5.48 -3.57 19.49
N LYS A 67 5.75 -3.24 20.75
CA LYS A 67 4.78 -3.31 21.86
C LYS A 67 3.56 -2.41 21.60
N TYR A 68 3.76 -1.27 20.95
CA TYR A 68 2.70 -0.37 20.49
C TYR A 68 2.20 -0.71 19.07
N HIS A 69 2.31 -1.97 18.66
CA HIS A 69 1.78 -2.52 17.41
C HIS A 69 2.37 -1.91 16.13
N ALA A 70 3.60 -1.41 16.17
CA ALA A 70 4.31 -1.01 14.95
C ALA A 70 4.42 -2.18 13.98
N ASN A 71 4.21 -1.89 12.71
CA ASN A 71 4.25 -2.89 11.66
C ASN A 71 5.70 -3.23 11.25
N ILE A 72 6.19 -4.38 11.74
CA ILE A 72 7.52 -4.91 11.40
C ILE A 72 7.71 -5.27 9.92
N ASN A 73 6.61 -5.35 9.16
CA ASN A 73 6.62 -5.67 7.73
C ASN A 73 6.51 -4.43 6.84
N ALA A 74 6.40 -3.22 7.41
CA ALA A 74 6.33 -1.99 6.65
C ALA A 74 7.63 -1.77 5.85
N THR A 75 7.54 -1.81 4.53
CA THR A 75 8.69 -1.61 3.64
C THR A 75 8.84 -0.16 3.19
N ASP A 76 10.05 0.17 2.73
CA ASP A 76 10.31 1.40 1.97
C ASP A 76 9.68 1.37 0.56
N GLU A 77 9.89 2.43 -0.22
CA GLU A 77 9.47 2.53 -1.63
C GLU A 77 10.00 1.36 -2.47
N GLY A 78 11.20 0.88 -2.14
CA GLY A 78 11.83 -0.24 -2.78
C GLY A 78 11.18 -1.58 -2.48
N GLY A 79 10.44 -1.75 -1.39
CA GLY A 79 10.01 -3.05 -0.89
C GLY A 79 11.06 -3.77 -0.05
N VAL A 80 12.09 -3.06 0.44
CA VAL A 80 13.02 -3.56 1.46
C VAL A 80 12.29 -3.60 2.79
N SER A 81 12.41 -4.69 3.55
CA SER A 81 11.81 -4.81 4.88
C SER A 81 12.82 -4.46 5.98
N PRO A 82 12.37 -4.10 7.19
CA PRO A 82 13.26 -3.86 8.33
C PRO A 82 14.18 -5.05 8.62
N ILE A 83 13.66 -6.28 8.50
CA ILE A 83 14.45 -7.51 8.68
C ILE A 83 15.50 -7.69 7.58
N ALA A 84 15.23 -7.24 6.34
CA ALA A 84 16.24 -7.25 5.29
C ALA A 84 17.41 -6.31 5.59
N LEU A 85 17.17 -5.18 6.27
CA LEU A 85 18.23 -4.26 6.74
C LEU A 85 19.03 -4.86 7.91
N LEU A 86 18.34 -5.56 8.80
CA LEU A 86 18.97 -6.23 9.95
C LEU A 86 19.95 -7.31 9.49
N VAL A 87 19.59 -8.14 8.51
CA VAL A 87 20.32 -9.37 8.17
C VAL A 87 21.30 -9.12 7.03
N THR A 88 22.31 -8.29 7.28
CA THR A 88 23.38 -7.94 6.30
C THR A 88 24.74 -8.55 6.64
N ALA A 89 24.93 -8.97 7.88
CA ALA A 89 26.13 -9.61 8.40
C ALA A 89 25.78 -10.55 9.59
N ASN A 90 26.78 -11.23 10.18
CA ASN A 90 26.60 -12.33 11.13
C ASN A 90 26.90 -11.97 12.60
N GLU A 91 26.82 -10.69 12.96
CA GLU A 91 27.08 -10.24 14.33
C GLU A 91 26.04 -10.81 15.32
N PRO A 92 26.44 -11.19 16.55
CA PRO A 92 25.54 -11.79 17.53
C PRO A 92 24.32 -10.93 17.88
N TRP A 93 24.47 -9.61 17.96
CA TRP A 93 23.38 -8.69 18.27
C TRP A 93 22.30 -8.67 17.18
N ARG A 94 22.67 -8.82 15.91
CA ARG A 94 21.71 -8.94 14.80
C ARG A 94 20.88 -10.20 14.95
N LYS A 95 21.52 -11.31 15.35
CA LYS A 95 20.84 -12.57 15.62
C LYS A 95 19.85 -12.44 16.78
N GLU A 96 20.24 -11.78 17.86
CA GLU A 96 19.38 -11.57 19.02
C GLU A 96 18.11 -10.78 18.66
N ILE A 97 18.25 -9.68 17.92
CA ILE A 97 17.11 -8.88 17.45
C ILE A 97 16.24 -9.70 16.49
N LEU A 98 16.86 -10.44 15.57
CA LEU A 98 16.16 -11.29 14.60
C LEU A 98 15.31 -12.35 15.31
N GLU A 99 15.90 -13.09 16.24
CA GLU A 99 15.21 -14.15 16.99
C GLU A 99 14.07 -13.57 17.82
N TYR A 100 14.29 -12.43 18.48
CA TYR A 100 13.22 -11.73 19.20
C TYR A 100 12.06 -11.38 18.26
N CYS A 101 12.35 -10.81 17.09
CA CYS A 101 11.32 -10.41 16.12
C CYS A 101 10.54 -11.62 15.59
N LEU A 102 11.25 -12.69 15.18
CA LEU A 102 10.63 -13.90 14.64
C LEU A 102 9.79 -14.65 15.69
N GLN A 103 10.22 -14.69 16.95
CA GLN A 103 9.54 -15.45 18.00
C GLN A 103 8.30 -14.74 18.56
N ASN A 104 8.27 -13.40 18.51
CA ASN A 104 7.23 -12.60 19.16
C ASN A 104 6.26 -11.93 18.18
N TYR A 105 6.59 -11.85 16.88
CA TYR A 105 5.81 -11.12 15.89
C TYR A 105 5.71 -11.88 14.56
N SER A 106 4.63 -11.61 13.83
CA SER A 106 4.40 -12.18 12.50
C SER A 106 5.26 -11.48 11.44
N VAL A 107 6.51 -11.90 11.32
CA VAL A 107 7.49 -11.36 10.37
C VAL A 107 7.38 -12.04 9.00
N ASN A 108 7.22 -11.26 7.94
CA ASN A 108 7.32 -11.72 6.56
C ASN A 108 8.76 -11.55 6.04
N VAL A 109 9.46 -12.66 5.83
CA VAL A 109 10.84 -12.70 5.32
C VAL A 109 10.92 -12.89 3.79
N ASP A 110 9.78 -13.00 3.12
CA ASP A 110 9.69 -13.40 1.72
C ASP A 110 9.57 -12.22 0.74
N PHE A 111 9.60 -10.98 1.24
CA PHE A 111 9.73 -9.76 0.43
C PHE A 111 10.92 -9.82 -0.55
N ARG A 112 10.81 -9.08 -1.67
CA ARG A 112 11.86 -8.95 -2.71
C ARG A 112 12.50 -10.28 -3.12
N ARG A 113 11.67 -11.25 -3.56
CA ARG A 113 12.13 -12.58 -4.01
C ARG A 113 12.90 -13.32 -2.89
N LYS A 114 12.36 -13.27 -1.68
CA LYS A 114 12.89 -13.93 -0.49
C LYS A 114 14.28 -13.42 -0.10
N GLN A 115 14.53 -12.12 -0.26
CA GLN A 115 15.84 -11.52 0.03
C GLN A 115 16.23 -11.72 1.49
N ALA A 116 15.34 -11.38 2.43
CA ALA A 116 15.58 -11.55 3.86
C ALA A 116 15.75 -13.02 4.22
N ARG A 117 14.86 -13.92 3.73
CA ARG A 117 15.01 -15.37 3.96
C ARG A 117 16.38 -15.90 3.53
N LYS A 118 16.82 -15.60 2.30
CA LYS A 118 18.13 -16.02 1.80
C LYS A 118 19.28 -15.46 2.64
N ALA A 119 19.14 -14.23 3.12
CA ALA A 119 20.13 -13.60 3.97
C ALA A 119 20.18 -14.28 5.36
N ILE A 120 19.02 -14.62 5.95
CA ILE A 120 18.94 -15.37 7.21
C ILE A 120 19.60 -16.74 7.05
N GLU A 121 19.28 -17.48 5.99
CA GLU A 121 19.89 -18.78 5.69
C GLU A 121 21.41 -18.69 5.54
N LYS A 122 21.92 -17.59 4.99
CA LYS A 122 23.36 -17.34 4.78
C LYS A 122 24.09 -16.93 6.07
N TYR A 123 23.59 -15.93 6.79
CA TYR A 123 24.30 -15.31 7.92
C TYR A 123 23.97 -15.95 9.27
N PHE A 124 22.77 -16.52 9.42
CA PHE A 124 22.29 -17.16 10.65
C PHE A 124 21.71 -18.55 10.34
N PRO A 125 22.54 -19.48 9.84
CA PRO A 125 22.09 -20.83 9.51
C PRO A 125 21.49 -21.53 10.74
N GLY A 126 20.38 -22.25 10.53
CA GLY A 126 19.64 -22.93 11.60
C GLY A 126 18.62 -22.06 12.34
N THR A 127 18.49 -20.77 12.00
CA THR A 127 17.40 -19.94 12.53
C THR A 127 16.05 -20.50 12.08
N THR A 128 15.18 -20.80 13.04
CA THR A 128 13.79 -21.19 12.75
C THR A 128 13.03 -19.96 12.30
N ILE A 129 12.73 -19.89 11.01
CA ILE A 129 11.81 -18.91 10.47
C ILE A 129 10.42 -19.51 10.63
N PRO A 130 9.54 -18.93 11.47
CA PRO A 130 8.16 -19.37 11.54
C PRO A 130 7.59 -19.33 10.13
N GLU A 131 6.89 -20.39 9.71
CA GLU A 131 6.01 -20.24 8.56
C GLU A 131 5.07 -19.08 8.89
N VAL A 132 4.90 -18.14 7.95
CA VAL A 132 3.98 -17.00 8.16
C VAL A 132 2.68 -17.63 8.62
N ASP A 133 2.34 -17.38 9.88
CA ASP A 133 1.32 -18.12 10.57
C ASP A 133 -0.02 -17.79 9.92
N MET A 134 -0.37 -18.58 8.92
CA MET A 134 -1.63 -18.47 8.22
C MET A 134 -2.76 -18.82 9.20
N GLU A 135 -2.51 -19.41 10.37
CA GLU A 135 -3.51 -19.84 11.36
C GLU A 135 -4.35 -18.68 11.91
N ASN A 136 -3.81 -17.45 11.95
CA ASN A 136 -4.50 -16.18 12.22
C ASN A 136 -4.17 -15.11 11.17
N VAL A 137 -5.06 -14.92 10.18
CA VAL A 137 -4.89 -13.89 9.15
C VAL A 137 -5.40 -12.57 9.72
N THR A 138 -4.57 -11.53 9.66
CA THR A 138 -4.96 -10.17 10.08
C THR A 138 -5.14 -9.26 8.86
N MET A 139 -5.74 -8.10 9.08
CA MET A 139 -5.81 -7.04 8.05
C MET A 139 -4.44 -6.67 7.49
N GLU A 140 -3.41 -6.69 8.34
CA GLU A 140 -2.05 -6.38 7.96
C GLU A 140 -1.46 -7.44 7.02
N VAL A 141 -1.77 -8.72 7.25
CA VAL A 141 -1.38 -9.80 6.32
C VAL A 141 -1.99 -9.56 4.94
N LEU A 142 -3.28 -9.22 4.87
CA LEU A 142 -3.95 -8.92 3.60
C LEU A 142 -3.31 -7.73 2.86
N ARG A 143 -2.99 -6.64 3.57
CA ARG A 143 -2.28 -5.48 3.00
C ARG A 143 -0.92 -5.86 2.42
N ASN A 144 -0.16 -6.68 3.15
CA ASN A 144 1.16 -7.12 2.74
C ASN A 144 1.10 -7.99 1.49
N ILE A 145 0.12 -8.89 1.40
CA ILE A 145 -0.07 -9.73 0.22
C ILE A 145 -0.46 -8.90 -1.00
N LEU A 146 -1.35 -7.91 -0.87
CA LEU A 146 -1.67 -7.01 -1.99
C LEU A 146 -0.44 -6.23 -2.48
N THR A 147 0.47 -5.90 -1.56
CA THR A 147 1.67 -5.12 -1.86
C THR A 147 2.75 -5.96 -2.54
N ALA A 148 3.01 -7.18 -2.06
CA ALA A 148 4.19 -7.96 -2.45
C ALA A 148 3.90 -9.43 -2.84
N GLY A 149 2.71 -9.95 -2.58
CA GLY A 149 2.31 -11.33 -2.86
C GLY A 149 1.59 -11.51 -4.20
N THR A 150 1.15 -12.74 -4.46
CA THR A 150 0.32 -13.06 -5.63
C THR A 150 -1.17 -12.81 -5.34
N GLU A 151 -2.00 -12.80 -6.38
CA GLU A 151 -3.45 -12.71 -6.18
C GLU A 151 -4.01 -13.99 -5.54
N ASP A 152 -3.46 -15.15 -5.87
CA ASP A 152 -3.86 -16.44 -5.28
C ASP A 152 -3.60 -16.46 -3.76
N ASP A 153 -2.44 -15.93 -3.33
CA ASP A 153 -2.13 -15.78 -1.90
C ASP A 153 -3.16 -14.88 -1.22
N PHE A 154 -3.58 -13.80 -1.88
CA PHE A 154 -4.56 -12.87 -1.32
C PHE A 154 -5.91 -13.53 -1.17
N LEU A 155 -6.38 -14.25 -2.20
CA LEU A 155 -7.66 -14.95 -2.18
C LEU A 155 -7.69 -16.01 -1.06
N ALA A 156 -6.63 -16.79 -0.92
CA ALA A 156 -6.51 -17.79 0.15
C ALA A 156 -6.50 -17.15 1.54
N ALA A 157 -5.74 -16.07 1.73
CA ALA A 157 -5.67 -15.35 3.00
C ALA A 157 -6.99 -14.65 3.33
N HIS A 158 -7.63 -14.01 2.36
CA HIS A 158 -8.89 -13.30 2.54
C HIS A 158 -10.02 -14.26 2.94
N GLU A 159 -10.11 -15.42 2.30
CA GLU A 159 -11.07 -16.45 2.66
C GLU A 159 -10.89 -16.91 4.12
N LYS A 160 -9.64 -17.09 4.55
CA LYS A 160 -9.35 -17.47 5.93
C LYS A 160 -9.65 -16.34 6.93
N TYR A 161 -9.33 -15.10 6.58
CA TYR A 161 -9.70 -13.91 7.35
C TYR A 161 -11.22 -13.83 7.55
N ARG A 162 -12.02 -14.10 6.50
CA ARG A 162 -13.49 -14.12 6.59
C ARG A 162 -13.99 -15.20 7.54
N ARG A 163 -13.40 -16.40 7.52
CA ARG A 163 -13.76 -17.50 8.45
C ARG A 163 -13.41 -17.18 9.91
N GLN A 164 -12.27 -16.52 10.14
CA GLN A 164 -11.87 -16.09 11.50
C GLN A 164 -12.76 -14.99 12.06
N ASN A 165 -13.33 -14.16 11.18
CA ASN A 165 -14.17 -13.02 11.54
C ASN A 165 -15.61 -13.23 11.07
N GLU A 166 -16.11 -14.47 11.18
CA GLU A 166 -17.44 -14.84 10.68
C GLU A 166 -18.52 -13.94 11.31
N GLY A 167 -19.36 -13.34 10.46
CA GLY A 167 -20.38 -12.37 10.87
C GLY A 167 -19.91 -10.93 11.05
N HIS A 168 -18.61 -10.65 11.01
CA HIS A 168 -18.08 -9.28 11.04
C HIS A 168 -17.96 -8.72 9.61
N VAL A 169 -18.54 -7.54 9.38
CA VAL A 169 -18.39 -6.80 8.12
C VAL A 169 -17.08 -6.01 8.16
N LEU A 170 -16.30 -6.01 7.07
CA LEU A 170 -15.13 -5.15 6.95
C LEU A 170 -15.51 -3.69 7.21
N ARG A 171 -14.76 -3.00 8.07
CA ARG A 171 -14.94 -1.56 8.29
C ARG A 171 -14.68 -0.81 6.98
N ASP A 172 -15.37 0.30 6.81
CA ASP A 172 -15.27 1.11 5.58
C ASP A 172 -13.83 1.57 5.30
N ASP A 173 -13.06 1.93 6.32
CA ASP A 173 -11.66 2.35 6.18
C ASP A 173 -10.76 1.20 5.71
N ASP A 174 -10.91 0.03 6.35
CA ASP A 174 -10.17 -1.19 6.02
C ASP A 174 -10.48 -1.67 4.60
N PHE A 175 -11.76 -1.61 4.20
CA PHE A 175 -12.22 -1.91 2.85
C PHE A 175 -11.61 -0.95 1.82
N THR A 176 -11.69 0.36 2.09
CA THR A 176 -11.18 1.40 1.19
C THR A 176 -9.68 1.26 0.99
N GLU A 177 -8.94 0.96 2.06
CA GLU A 177 -7.50 0.76 2.01
C GLU A 177 -7.13 -0.46 1.16
N LEU A 178 -7.75 -1.62 1.42
CA LEU A 178 -7.47 -2.84 0.66
C LEU A 178 -7.83 -2.68 -0.82
N LEU A 179 -9.01 -2.10 -1.11
CA LEU A 179 -9.45 -1.88 -2.49
C LEU A 179 -8.53 -0.91 -3.22
N THR A 180 -8.14 0.19 -2.58
CA THR A 180 -7.19 1.16 -3.14
C THR A 180 -5.86 0.49 -3.49
N LYS A 181 -5.30 -0.31 -2.57
CA LYS A 181 -4.04 -1.06 -2.81
C LYS A 181 -4.19 -2.05 -3.96
N ALA A 182 -5.31 -2.78 -4.03
CA ALA A 182 -5.58 -3.72 -5.12
C ALA A 182 -5.63 -3.01 -6.48
N VAL A 183 -6.29 -1.85 -6.57
CA VAL A 183 -6.36 -1.01 -7.77
C VAL A 183 -4.98 -0.47 -8.16
N GLU A 184 -4.23 0.06 -7.21
CA GLU A 184 -2.88 0.61 -7.44
C GLU A 184 -1.88 -0.43 -7.95
N ARG A 185 -1.98 -1.66 -7.44
CA ARG A 185 -1.11 -2.78 -7.80
C ARG A 185 -1.65 -3.62 -8.96
N ALA A 186 -2.75 -3.19 -9.58
CA ALA A 186 -3.43 -3.88 -10.68
C ALA A 186 -3.78 -5.36 -10.36
N LYS A 187 -4.20 -5.63 -9.13
CA LYS A 187 -4.64 -6.94 -8.64
C LYS A 187 -6.15 -7.10 -8.88
N GLN A 188 -6.51 -7.49 -10.10
CA GLN A 188 -7.90 -7.51 -10.59
C GLN A 188 -8.81 -8.46 -9.79
N LEU A 189 -8.39 -9.71 -9.59
CA LEU A 189 -9.15 -10.73 -8.87
C LEU A 189 -9.29 -10.37 -7.40
N ALA A 190 -8.25 -9.79 -6.81
CA ALA A 190 -8.31 -9.30 -5.43
C ALA A 190 -9.34 -8.17 -5.25
N ALA A 191 -9.36 -7.19 -6.17
CA ALA A 191 -10.35 -6.12 -6.16
C ALA A 191 -11.78 -6.65 -6.36
N GLN A 192 -11.96 -7.59 -7.30
CA GLN A 192 -13.25 -8.26 -7.51
C GLN A 192 -13.74 -8.96 -6.25
N LYS A 193 -12.85 -9.70 -5.58
CA LYS A 193 -13.20 -10.43 -4.35
C LYS A 193 -13.63 -9.50 -3.22
N LEU A 194 -12.97 -8.35 -3.08
CA LEU A 194 -13.35 -7.33 -2.09
C LEU A 194 -14.72 -6.72 -2.40
N LEU A 195 -15.03 -6.50 -3.67
CA LEU A 195 -16.27 -5.88 -4.13
C LEU A 195 -17.48 -6.82 -4.15
N GLU A 196 -17.25 -8.14 -4.19
CA GLU A 196 -18.29 -9.16 -4.36
C GLU A 196 -19.49 -8.98 -3.41
N GLU A 197 -19.24 -8.75 -2.12
CA GLU A 197 -20.30 -8.59 -1.12
C GLU A 197 -21.03 -7.24 -1.19
N LYS A 198 -20.46 -6.26 -1.88
CA LYS A 198 -21.00 -4.90 -2.03
C LYS A 198 -21.52 -4.63 -3.44
N VAL A 199 -21.56 -5.63 -4.32
CA VAL A 199 -22.11 -5.54 -5.66
C VAL A 199 -23.35 -6.43 -5.77
N VAL A 200 -24.51 -5.81 -5.96
CA VAL A 200 -25.80 -6.48 -6.14
C VAL A 200 -26.37 -6.07 -7.48
N ASP A 201 -26.84 -7.04 -8.27
CA ASP A 201 -27.33 -6.82 -9.64
C ASP A 201 -26.33 -6.07 -10.54
N GLY A 202 -25.04 -6.34 -10.33
CA GLY A 202 -23.94 -5.72 -11.07
C GLY A 202 -23.66 -4.27 -10.69
N LYS A 203 -24.30 -3.72 -9.64
CA LYS A 203 -24.08 -2.36 -9.16
C LYS A 203 -23.61 -2.33 -7.71
N PHE A 204 -22.73 -1.39 -7.40
CA PHE A 204 -22.21 -1.18 -6.06
C PHE A 204 -23.30 -0.59 -5.16
N VAL A 205 -23.58 -1.24 -4.04
CA VAL A 205 -24.61 -0.83 -3.06
C VAL A 205 -24.03 -0.22 -1.79
N GLY A 206 -22.70 -0.12 -1.69
CA GLY A 206 -22.02 0.56 -0.58
C GLY A 206 -22.04 2.09 -0.73
N LYS A 207 -21.45 2.80 0.25
CA LYS A 207 -21.29 4.25 0.17
C LYS A 207 -20.36 4.61 -1.00
N SER A 208 -20.82 5.46 -1.92
CA SER A 208 -20.09 5.83 -3.14
C SER A 208 -18.71 6.44 -2.88
N VAL A 209 -18.54 7.12 -1.74
CA VAL A 209 -17.25 7.66 -1.26
C VAL A 209 -16.16 6.59 -1.11
N LEU A 210 -16.50 5.32 -0.90
CA LEU A 210 -15.54 4.22 -0.80
C LEU A 210 -14.84 3.91 -2.13
N LEU A 211 -15.39 4.40 -3.24
CA LEU A 211 -14.81 4.28 -4.58
C LEU A 211 -14.10 5.57 -5.05
N SER A 212 -14.07 6.59 -4.22
CA SER A 212 -13.46 7.90 -4.50
C SER A 212 -12.00 7.74 -4.96
N GLY A 213 -11.63 8.49 -6.00
CA GLY A 213 -10.28 8.48 -6.57
C GLY A 213 -9.82 7.18 -7.26
N LEU A 214 -10.57 6.07 -7.22
CA LEU A 214 -10.13 4.80 -7.83
C LEU A 214 -10.05 4.89 -9.37
N LEU A 215 -11.02 5.56 -10.01
CA LEU A 215 -10.99 5.79 -11.46
C LEU A 215 -9.75 6.60 -11.89
N ALA A 216 -9.38 7.62 -11.10
CA ALA A 216 -8.18 8.42 -11.34
C ALA A 216 -6.89 7.58 -11.24
N LYS A 217 -6.82 6.67 -10.27
CA LYS A 217 -5.69 5.72 -10.14
C LYS A 217 -5.60 4.78 -11.35
N CYS A 218 -6.73 4.27 -11.85
CA CYS A 218 -6.76 3.48 -13.09
C CYS A 218 -6.26 4.28 -14.29
N CYS A 219 -6.73 5.53 -14.45
CA CYS A 219 -6.32 6.42 -15.54
C CYS A 219 -4.82 6.73 -15.51
N ASN A 220 -4.25 7.01 -14.34
CA ASN A 220 -2.83 7.32 -14.18
C ASN A 220 -1.92 6.12 -14.49
N ARG A 221 -2.41 4.88 -14.34
CA ARG A 221 -1.62 3.66 -14.58
C ARG A 221 -1.97 2.93 -15.88
N GLY A 222 -3.00 3.38 -16.60
CA GLY A 222 -3.50 2.69 -17.80
C GLY A 222 -4.07 1.30 -17.47
N ASN A 223 -4.68 1.13 -16.30
CA ASN A 223 -5.26 -0.16 -15.89
C ASN A 223 -6.67 -0.32 -16.52
N VAL A 224 -6.69 -0.70 -17.80
CA VAL A 224 -7.92 -0.82 -18.62
C VAL A 224 -8.95 -1.77 -17.99
N PRO A 225 -8.60 -3.01 -17.59
CA PRO A 225 -9.60 -3.95 -17.06
C PRO A 225 -10.23 -3.48 -15.73
N MET A 226 -9.43 -2.84 -14.87
CA MET A 226 -9.92 -2.30 -13.60
C MET A 226 -10.82 -1.09 -13.83
N LEU A 227 -10.45 -0.20 -14.77
CA LEU A 227 -11.25 0.96 -15.14
C LEU A 227 -12.65 0.55 -15.62
N GLU A 228 -12.71 -0.39 -16.57
CA GLU A 228 -13.96 -0.91 -17.12
C GLU A 228 -14.83 -1.56 -16.03
N MET A 229 -14.23 -2.39 -15.18
CA MET A 229 -14.94 -3.00 -14.06
C MET A 229 -15.53 -1.97 -13.10
N LEU A 230 -14.74 -0.95 -12.69
CA LEU A 230 -15.20 0.08 -11.78
C LEU A 230 -16.33 0.92 -12.38
N LEU A 231 -16.21 1.34 -13.65
CA LEU A 231 -17.28 2.08 -14.34
C LEU A 231 -18.58 1.27 -14.42
N ASN A 232 -18.48 -0.03 -14.67
CA ASN A 232 -19.64 -0.91 -14.76
C ASN A 232 -20.39 -1.04 -13.43
N ILE A 233 -19.68 -1.16 -12.30
CA ILE A 233 -20.33 -1.29 -10.99
C ILE A 233 -20.83 0.03 -10.42
N ILE A 234 -20.27 1.18 -10.83
CA ILE A 234 -20.75 2.47 -10.33
C ILE A 234 -22.21 2.68 -10.77
N PRO A 235 -23.12 3.04 -9.85
CA PRO A 235 -24.52 3.36 -10.17
C PRO A 235 -24.65 4.47 -11.23
N ASN A 236 -25.75 4.46 -11.98
CA ASN A 236 -25.91 5.38 -13.11
C ASN A 236 -26.14 6.84 -12.67
N ASP A 237 -26.66 7.03 -11.46
CA ASP A 237 -26.92 8.32 -10.82
C ASP A 237 -25.68 8.91 -10.12
N GLU A 238 -24.61 8.12 -9.93
CA GLU A 238 -23.35 8.53 -9.31
C GLU A 238 -22.42 9.32 -10.27
N ILE A 239 -23.00 10.31 -10.96
CA ILE A 239 -22.29 11.19 -11.90
C ILE A 239 -21.20 12.00 -11.19
N LYS A 240 -21.43 12.39 -9.93
CA LYS A 240 -20.46 13.16 -9.14
C LYS A 240 -19.18 12.37 -8.86
N LEU A 241 -19.29 11.07 -8.58
CA LEU A 241 -18.15 10.21 -8.32
C LEU A 241 -17.27 10.05 -9.57
N ILE A 242 -17.88 9.86 -10.73
CA ILE A 242 -17.16 9.71 -12.00
C ILE A 242 -16.38 10.98 -12.35
N ASN A 243 -16.97 12.13 -12.05
CA ASN A 243 -16.41 13.44 -12.34
C ASN A 243 -15.80 14.10 -11.09
N GLU A 244 -15.36 13.32 -10.11
CA GLU A 244 -14.62 13.84 -8.95
C GLU A 244 -13.30 14.48 -9.42
N GLU A 245 -12.62 13.79 -10.34
CA GLU A 245 -11.33 14.16 -10.91
C GLU A 245 -11.45 14.39 -12.43
N PRO A 246 -10.59 15.22 -13.06
CA PRO A 246 -10.54 15.39 -14.50
C PRO A 246 -9.86 14.18 -15.17
N LEU A 247 -10.57 13.04 -15.22
CA LEU A 247 -10.04 11.73 -15.64
C LEU A 247 -9.34 11.75 -17.01
N LEU A 248 -9.93 12.44 -18.00
CA LEU A 248 -9.32 12.58 -19.33
C LEU A 248 -8.02 13.38 -19.28
N SER A 249 -7.95 14.45 -18.47
CA SER A 249 -6.72 15.24 -18.29
C SER A 249 -5.62 14.41 -17.63
N LEU A 250 -5.98 13.60 -16.62
CA LEU A 250 -5.04 12.68 -15.96
C LEU A 250 -4.47 11.67 -16.96
N LEU A 251 -5.34 11.05 -17.76
CA LEU A 251 -4.96 10.07 -18.76
C LEU A 251 -4.06 10.66 -19.85
N VAL A 252 -4.46 11.80 -20.42
CA VAL A 252 -3.73 12.47 -21.50
C VAL A 252 -2.29 12.82 -21.09
N LYS A 253 -2.09 13.21 -19.82
CA LYS A 253 -0.75 13.49 -19.27
C LYS A 253 0.18 12.26 -19.26
N GLN A 254 -0.37 11.04 -19.30
CA GLN A 254 0.40 9.80 -19.31
C GLN A 254 0.65 9.23 -20.71
N ILE A 255 0.06 9.81 -21.75
CA ILE A 255 0.25 9.33 -23.12
C ILE A 255 1.67 9.64 -23.58
N ASP A 256 2.42 8.59 -23.87
CA ASP A 256 3.71 8.68 -24.53
C ASP A 256 3.49 8.71 -26.05
N VAL A 257 3.74 9.88 -26.66
CA VAL A 257 3.53 10.14 -28.10
C VAL A 257 4.43 9.29 -29.02
N TYR A 258 5.45 8.63 -28.48
CA TYR A 258 6.35 7.77 -29.26
C TYR A 258 5.91 6.30 -29.26
N LYS A 259 4.89 5.93 -28.50
CA LYS A 259 4.36 4.56 -28.45
C LYS A 259 3.26 4.33 -29.46
N ASP A 260 3.24 3.13 -30.02
CA ASP A 260 2.17 2.65 -30.90
C ASP A 260 0.80 2.80 -30.21
N LYS A 261 -0.08 3.60 -30.82
CA LYS A 261 -1.43 3.89 -30.32
C LYS A 261 -2.28 2.64 -30.07
N ASN A 262 -2.08 1.58 -30.86
CA ASN A 262 -2.85 0.34 -30.73
C ASN A 262 -2.39 -0.51 -29.52
N LYS A 263 -1.18 -0.25 -29.03
CA LYS A 263 -0.58 -0.94 -27.87
C LYS A 263 -0.61 -0.11 -26.59
N CYS A 264 -0.88 1.18 -26.70
CA CYS A 264 -0.90 2.10 -25.58
C CYS A 264 -2.23 1.96 -24.79
N PRO A 265 -2.18 1.56 -23.51
CA PRO A 265 -3.39 1.31 -22.71
C PRO A 265 -4.20 2.57 -22.41
N PHE A 266 -3.57 3.75 -22.50
CA PHE A 266 -4.23 5.02 -22.26
C PHE A 266 -5.24 5.35 -23.36
N PHE A 267 -4.97 5.10 -24.64
CA PHE A 267 -5.97 5.31 -25.70
C PHE A 267 -7.20 4.41 -25.54
N LYS A 268 -7.01 3.16 -25.10
CA LYS A 268 -8.13 2.25 -24.78
C LYS A 268 -8.95 2.78 -23.60
N SER A 269 -8.28 3.22 -22.54
CA SER A 269 -8.92 3.84 -21.38
C SER A 269 -9.70 5.10 -21.77
N MET A 270 -9.16 5.90 -22.70
CA MET A 270 -9.79 7.12 -23.21
C MET A 270 -11.06 6.80 -24.00
N GLY A 271 -11.02 5.77 -24.86
CA GLY A 271 -12.19 5.29 -25.59
C GLY A 271 -13.30 4.81 -24.65
N ILE A 272 -12.94 4.07 -23.58
CA ILE A 272 -13.92 3.63 -22.57
C ILE A 272 -14.57 4.84 -21.89
N LEU A 273 -13.77 5.81 -21.45
CA LEU A 273 -14.26 7.02 -20.79
C LEU A 273 -15.18 7.84 -21.71
N LEU A 274 -14.77 8.08 -22.96
CA LEU A 274 -15.56 8.86 -23.93
C LEU A 274 -16.88 8.19 -24.31
N ASN A 275 -16.99 6.87 -24.14
CA ASN A 275 -18.22 6.12 -24.36
C ASN A 275 -19.14 6.08 -23.13
N ASP A 276 -18.67 6.53 -21.95
CA ASP A 276 -19.50 6.60 -20.75
C ASP A 276 -20.31 7.91 -20.76
N PRO A 277 -21.66 7.86 -20.85
CA PRO A 277 -22.49 9.05 -20.96
C PRO A 277 -22.49 9.92 -19.69
N ARG A 278 -21.95 9.42 -18.57
CA ARG A 278 -21.88 10.14 -17.30
C ARG A 278 -20.65 11.05 -17.22
N LEU A 279 -19.69 10.92 -18.14
CA LEU A 279 -18.44 11.66 -18.12
C LEU A 279 -18.61 13.12 -18.59
N GLU A 280 -18.02 14.04 -17.84
CA GLU A 280 -17.83 15.45 -18.22
C GLU A 280 -16.52 15.59 -19.00
N VAL A 281 -16.60 15.59 -20.33
CA VAL A 281 -15.43 15.62 -21.22
C VAL A 281 -14.57 16.88 -21.04
N ASP A 282 -15.21 18.02 -20.80
CA ASP A 282 -14.55 19.33 -20.70
C ASP A 282 -14.18 19.72 -19.26
N LYS A 283 -14.16 18.76 -18.34
CA LYS A 283 -13.80 19.02 -16.94
C LYS A 283 -12.39 19.61 -16.85
N ILE A 284 -12.29 20.76 -16.19
CA ILE A 284 -11.03 21.47 -15.98
C ILE A 284 -10.31 20.93 -14.74
N ASP A 285 -8.97 20.91 -14.78
CA ASP A 285 -8.15 20.63 -13.60
C ASP A 285 -7.85 21.87 -12.77
N GLU A 286 -7.06 21.72 -11.71
CA GLU A 286 -6.64 22.82 -10.82
C GLU A 286 -5.91 23.96 -11.55
N LYS A 287 -5.30 23.68 -12.71
CA LYS A 287 -4.63 24.67 -13.57
C LYS A 287 -5.57 25.28 -14.60
N ARG A 288 -6.86 24.97 -14.52
CA ARG A 288 -7.92 25.36 -15.45
C ARG A 288 -7.69 24.82 -16.87
N TYR A 289 -7.01 23.69 -16.99
CA TYR A 289 -6.78 23.03 -18.27
C TYR A 289 -7.67 21.80 -18.43
N THR A 290 -8.22 21.63 -19.64
CA THR A 290 -8.94 20.43 -20.05
C THR A 290 -8.00 19.40 -20.66
N ALA A 291 -8.50 18.19 -20.90
CA ALA A 291 -7.76 17.16 -21.62
C ALA A 291 -7.27 17.64 -22.99
N MET A 292 -8.07 18.45 -23.69
CA MET A 292 -7.71 19.01 -25.00
C MET A 292 -6.53 19.98 -24.92
N HIS A 293 -6.44 20.80 -23.86
CA HIS A 293 -5.28 21.68 -23.65
C HIS A 293 -4.00 20.85 -23.53
N TYR A 294 -4.05 19.74 -22.78
CA TYR A 294 -2.91 18.85 -22.62
C TYR A 294 -2.59 18.08 -23.90
N ALA A 295 -3.59 17.63 -24.66
CA ALA A 295 -3.37 16.95 -25.93
C ALA A 295 -2.62 17.85 -26.93
N VAL A 296 -3.01 19.12 -27.04
CA VAL A 296 -2.30 20.12 -27.86
C VAL A 296 -0.89 20.38 -27.31
N LYS A 297 -0.75 20.59 -26.01
CA LYS A 297 0.54 20.86 -25.36
C LYS A 297 1.55 19.73 -25.60
N TYR A 298 1.10 18.48 -25.51
CA TYR A 298 1.94 17.30 -25.70
C TYR A 298 2.00 16.84 -27.16
N LYS A 299 1.32 17.52 -28.09
CA LYS A 299 1.27 17.19 -29.52
C LYS A 299 0.78 15.76 -29.78
N ILE A 300 -0.27 15.36 -29.07
CA ILE A 300 -0.95 14.09 -29.32
C ILE A 300 -1.82 14.26 -30.56
N ASP A 301 -1.44 13.61 -31.66
CA ASP A 301 -2.07 13.73 -32.98
C ASP A 301 -2.82 12.47 -33.43
N HIS A 302 -2.96 11.49 -32.53
CA HIS A 302 -3.49 10.15 -32.78
C HIS A 302 -5.00 9.99 -32.53
#